data_AF-A0A096PCX9-F1
#
_entry.id   AF-A0A096PCX9-F1
#
_cell.length_a   1.000
_cell.length_b   1.000
_cell.length_c   1.000
_cell.angle_alpha   90.00
_cell.angle_beta   90.00
_cell.angle_gamma   90.00
#
_symmetry.space_group_name_H-M   'P 1'
#
loop_
_entity.id
_entity.type
_entity.pdbx_description
1 polymer ?
#
loop_
_entity_poly.entity_id
_entity_poly.type
_entity_poly.pdbx_seq_one_letter_code
_entity_poly.pdbx_strand_id
1 'polypeptide(L)'
;MPVEWLSFKSTRWRRHILDYPYIFSPETLVSFFRSINFARMSRMFEESSSLKTRMSAIVDPGSLITNPHHKMVLQDLLRTASSKYLVLEVGRENVARDAFDQLWRRERRELLRPLKVHLGENSGEEGFDSGGVQQEFFRLAIAECLDPRFGVFTVDERTRMAWFAPGSLTEDWKYELVGLLMSLALYNGLTLPVTFPRALYRKLLGNPVEELHHIADGWPDLASGLTTLLEWDEKNGLIEDIFARTYEFSVSSLGTIVTREMRAGGSTVWPHAASSSTDIEPPHMENADDAPLVTNDNRDDYIIDYIRYLTDVSIRRQYLAFERGFASCLDKKSLSLLCPSTLQSLVEGVQEIDIGELKRYARYVGWDTSHRTIKDFWSIVKRYDEGMKQRLLEFVTSSDRVPVGGMKNLQFVIQKNGEEDGTGGHLPTAYTCYGTLLLPEYRDKEVLRERLGMALQNAQGFGFA
;
A
#
# COMPACT_ATOMS: atom_id res chain seq x y z
N MET A 1 12.86 -11.28 -23.26
CA MET A 1 11.74 -10.57 -22.57
C MET A 1 11.99 -10.54 -21.07
N PRO A 2 11.51 -9.53 -20.32
CA PRO A 2 11.71 -9.42 -18.86
C PRO A 2 11.35 -10.68 -18.06
N VAL A 3 10.45 -11.52 -18.57
CA VAL A 3 10.04 -12.79 -17.95
C VAL A 3 11.14 -13.85 -18.00
N GLU A 4 11.86 -13.98 -19.12
CA GLU A 4 12.97 -14.94 -19.26
C GLU A 4 14.15 -14.59 -18.36
N TRP A 5 14.29 -13.30 -18.01
CA TRP A 5 15.29 -12.86 -17.07
C TRP A 5 15.07 -13.46 -15.67
N LEU A 6 13.84 -13.76 -15.26
CA LEU A 6 13.58 -14.34 -13.94
C LEU A 6 14.28 -15.69 -13.75
N SER A 7 14.32 -16.53 -14.79
CA SER A 7 14.99 -17.82 -14.76
C SER A 7 16.48 -17.74 -15.16
N PHE A 8 16.90 -16.62 -15.77
CA PHE A 8 18.29 -16.42 -16.18
C PHE A 8 19.21 -16.24 -14.96
N LYS A 9 20.31 -17.00 -14.93
CA LYS A 9 21.38 -16.84 -13.93
C LYS A 9 22.60 -16.22 -14.59
N SER A 10 22.97 -15.04 -14.13
CA SER A 10 24.10 -14.30 -14.67
C SER A 10 25.42 -14.93 -14.26
N THR A 11 26.37 -14.93 -15.19
CA THR A 11 27.70 -15.50 -15.03
C THR A 11 28.75 -14.42 -15.30
N ARG A 12 30.02 -14.70 -14.99
CA ARG A 12 31.12 -13.77 -15.30
C ARG A 12 31.22 -13.39 -16.79
N TRP A 13 30.78 -14.26 -17.69
CA TRP A 13 30.88 -14.08 -19.14
C TRP A 13 29.56 -13.69 -19.82
N ARG A 14 28.43 -13.86 -19.13
CA ARG A 14 27.10 -13.61 -19.69
C ARG A 14 26.22 -12.98 -18.61
N ARG A 15 25.95 -11.69 -18.77
CA ARG A 15 25.11 -10.91 -17.86
C ARG A 15 23.84 -10.48 -18.59
N HIS A 16 22.75 -10.32 -17.86
CA HIS A 16 21.52 -9.80 -18.43
C HIS A 16 21.44 -8.29 -18.17
N ILE A 17 20.92 -7.52 -19.13
CA ILE A 17 20.87 -6.06 -18.99
C ILE A 17 20.05 -5.61 -17.77
N LEU A 18 19.01 -6.36 -17.42
CA LEU A 18 18.18 -6.12 -16.22
C LEU A 18 18.89 -6.39 -14.89
N ASP A 19 20.10 -6.97 -14.89
CA ASP A 19 20.94 -7.01 -13.67
C ASP A 19 21.50 -5.62 -13.33
N TYR A 20 21.33 -4.64 -14.23
CA TYR A 20 21.79 -3.27 -14.10
C TYR A 20 20.62 -2.28 -14.20
N PRO A 21 19.72 -2.25 -13.19
CA PRO A 21 18.51 -1.43 -13.24
C PRO A 21 18.82 0.07 -13.41
N TYR A 22 19.97 0.55 -12.92
CA TYR A 22 20.40 1.96 -13.04
C TYR A 22 20.55 2.48 -14.49
N ILE A 23 20.62 1.60 -15.49
CA ILE A 23 20.70 2.00 -16.91
C ILE A 23 19.32 2.44 -17.43
N PHE A 24 18.24 2.04 -16.77
CA PHE A 24 16.87 2.31 -17.18
C PHE A 24 16.26 3.44 -16.36
N SER A 25 15.31 4.15 -16.97
CA SER A 25 14.49 5.10 -16.23
C SER A 25 13.58 4.36 -15.22
N PRO A 26 13.20 5.00 -14.10
CA PRO A 26 12.25 4.42 -13.14
C PRO A 26 10.94 3.97 -13.79
N GLU A 27 10.43 4.72 -14.78
CA GLU A 27 9.21 4.39 -15.53
C GLU A 27 9.36 3.09 -16.31
N THR A 28 10.51 2.88 -16.93
CA THR A 28 10.81 1.64 -17.68
C THR A 28 10.90 0.44 -16.74
N LEU A 29 11.55 0.59 -15.59
CA LEU A 29 11.66 -0.47 -14.57
C LEU A 29 10.29 -0.86 -14.02
N VAL A 30 9.43 0.13 -13.76
CA VAL A 30 8.04 -0.08 -13.37
C VAL A 30 7.27 -0.85 -14.44
N SER A 31 7.44 -0.48 -15.71
CA SER A 31 6.82 -1.21 -16.81
C SER A 31 7.28 -2.66 -16.85
N PHE A 32 8.59 -2.93 -16.69
CA PHE A 32 9.10 -4.30 -16.65
C PHE A 32 8.55 -5.09 -15.46
N PHE A 33 8.51 -4.50 -14.26
CA PHE A 33 7.93 -5.11 -13.08
C PHE A 33 6.46 -5.49 -13.30
N ARG A 34 5.64 -4.55 -13.83
CA ARG A 34 4.23 -4.80 -14.15
C ARG A 34 4.05 -5.87 -15.23
N SER A 35 4.85 -5.82 -16.30
CA SER A 35 4.80 -6.84 -17.37
C SER A 35 5.17 -8.24 -16.85
N ILE A 36 6.13 -8.34 -15.93
CA ILE A 36 6.50 -9.61 -15.30
C ILE A 36 5.33 -10.17 -14.49
N ASN A 37 4.69 -9.34 -13.65
CA ASN A 37 3.55 -9.79 -12.84
C ASN A 37 2.36 -10.18 -13.72
N PHE A 38 2.05 -9.37 -14.74
CA PHE A 38 1.00 -9.69 -15.71
C PHE A 38 1.25 -11.01 -16.42
N ALA A 39 2.46 -11.24 -16.94
CA ALA A 39 2.79 -12.49 -17.62
C ALA A 39 2.68 -13.73 -16.71
N ARG A 40 3.09 -13.60 -15.44
CA ARG A 40 2.90 -14.65 -14.43
C ARG A 40 1.41 -14.92 -14.18
N MET A 41 0.61 -13.86 -14.07
CA MET A 41 -0.83 -13.94 -13.86
C MET A 41 -1.55 -14.61 -15.04
N SER A 42 -1.23 -14.22 -16.27
CA SER A 42 -1.79 -14.82 -17.49
C SER A 42 -1.47 -16.32 -17.56
N ARG A 43 -0.23 -16.70 -17.25
CA ARG A 43 0.16 -18.11 -17.20
C ARG A 43 -0.66 -18.90 -16.17
N MET A 44 -0.86 -18.36 -14.97
CA MET A 44 -1.67 -19.03 -13.94
C MET A 44 -3.15 -19.14 -14.34
N PHE A 45 -3.68 -18.15 -15.06
CA PHE A 45 -5.02 -18.19 -15.62
C PHE A 45 -5.17 -19.28 -16.69
N GLU A 46 -4.19 -19.42 -17.59
CA GLU A 46 -4.15 -20.47 -18.61
C GLU A 46 -4.05 -21.88 -17.99
N GLU A 47 -3.14 -22.07 -17.04
CA GLU A 47 -2.95 -23.34 -16.31
C GLU A 47 -4.24 -23.75 -15.58
N SER A 48 -4.89 -22.80 -14.90
CA SER A 48 -6.14 -23.05 -14.17
C SER A 48 -7.32 -23.27 -15.12
N SER A 49 -7.36 -22.59 -16.26
CA SER A 49 -8.35 -22.82 -17.31
C SER A 49 -8.23 -24.23 -17.90
N SER A 50 -7.00 -24.68 -18.17
CA SER A 50 -6.72 -26.05 -18.62
C SER A 50 -7.15 -27.09 -17.60
N LEU A 51 -6.90 -26.85 -16.31
CA LEU A 51 -7.34 -27.71 -15.22
C LEU A 51 -8.87 -27.79 -15.17
N LYS A 52 -9.56 -26.65 -15.22
CA LYS A 52 -11.03 -26.60 -15.23
C LYS A 52 -11.63 -27.37 -16.40
N THR A 53 -11.07 -27.24 -17.61
CA THR A 53 -11.53 -27.99 -18.78
C THR A 53 -11.36 -29.50 -18.60
N ARG A 54 -10.19 -29.94 -18.10
CA ARG A 54 -9.94 -31.35 -17.80
C ARG A 54 -10.90 -31.88 -16.73
N MET A 55 -11.16 -31.09 -15.71
CA MET A 55 -12.10 -31.46 -14.65
C MET A 55 -13.54 -31.56 -15.16
N SER A 56 -13.97 -30.64 -16.02
CA SER A 56 -15.28 -30.70 -16.65
C SER A 56 -15.44 -31.98 -17.48
N ALA A 57 -14.40 -32.39 -18.22
CA ALA A 57 -14.43 -33.65 -18.98
C ALA A 57 -14.51 -34.89 -18.07
N ILE A 58 -13.87 -34.87 -16.88
CA ILE A 58 -13.96 -35.94 -15.89
C ILE A 58 -15.36 -36.03 -15.28
N VAL A 59 -16.12 -34.94 -15.22
CA VAL A 59 -17.46 -34.92 -14.61
C VAL A 59 -18.58 -35.06 -15.65
N ASP A 60 -18.25 -34.99 -16.94
CA ASP A 60 -19.19 -35.10 -18.07
C ASP A 60 -20.06 -36.39 -18.00
N PRO A 61 -21.31 -36.40 -18.51
CA PRO A 61 -22.20 -37.56 -18.41
C PRO A 61 -21.62 -38.86 -18.97
N GLY A 62 -20.69 -38.80 -19.94
CA GLY A 62 -19.99 -39.95 -20.51
C GLY A 62 -18.72 -40.40 -19.77
N SER A 63 -18.41 -39.86 -18.59
CA SER A 63 -17.16 -40.15 -17.87
C SER A 63 -17.20 -41.43 -17.01
N LEU A 64 -16.02 -41.84 -16.53
CA LEU A 64 -15.82 -43.00 -15.65
C LEU A 64 -16.54 -42.90 -14.29
N ILE A 65 -16.90 -41.70 -13.85
CA ILE A 65 -17.66 -41.51 -12.61
C ILE A 65 -19.13 -41.56 -12.98
N THR A 66 -19.82 -42.65 -12.68
CA THR A 66 -21.24 -42.83 -13.06
C THR A 66 -22.20 -42.27 -12.00
N ASN A 67 -21.77 -42.20 -10.74
CA ASN A 67 -22.63 -41.76 -9.64
C ASN A 67 -22.76 -40.22 -9.58
N PRO A 68 -23.97 -39.64 -9.71
CA PRO A 68 -24.20 -38.20 -9.67
C PRO A 68 -23.77 -37.53 -8.35
N HIS A 69 -23.91 -38.20 -7.21
CA HIS A 69 -23.52 -37.65 -5.92
C HIS A 69 -22.00 -37.50 -5.81
N HIS A 70 -21.24 -38.50 -6.27
CA HIS A 70 -19.78 -38.44 -6.29
C HIS A 70 -19.27 -37.33 -7.22
N LYS A 71 -19.96 -37.09 -8.34
CA LYS A 71 -19.67 -35.96 -9.23
C LYS A 71 -19.82 -34.62 -8.50
N MET A 72 -20.92 -34.43 -7.78
CA MET A 72 -21.20 -33.20 -7.05
C MET A 72 -20.16 -32.96 -5.94
N VAL A 73 -19.85 -33.97 -5.13
CA VAL A 73 -18.84 -33.88 -4.07
C VAL A 73 -17.46 -33.57 -4.64
N LEU A 74 -17.05 -34.25 -5.72
CA LEU A 74 -15.77 -34.01 -6.37
C LEU A 74 -15.69 -32.58 -6.95
N GLN A 75 -16.77 -32.09 -7.56
CA GLN A 75 -16.85 -30.73 -8.07
C GLN A 75 -16.69 -29.70 -6.94
N ASP A 76 -17.34 -29.91 -5.79
CA ASP A 76 -17.28 -28.97 -4.68
C ASP A 76 -15.88 -28.96 -4.02
N LEU A 77 -15.30 -30.14 -3.76
CA LEU A 77 -13.94 -30.27 -3.22
C LEU A 77 -12.87 -29.62 -4.12
N LEU A 78 -13.07 -29.69 -5.44
CA LEU A 78 -12.12 -29.15 -6.41
C LEU A 78 -12.50 -27.75 -6.92
N ARG A 79 -13.61 -27.17 -6.46
CA ARG A 79 -14.12 -25.88 -6.96
C ARG A 79 -13.05 -24.79 -6.88
N THR A 80 -12.44 -24.68 -5.72
CA THR A 80 -11.36 -23.76 -5.41
C THR A 80 -10.11 -24.03 -6.26
N ALA A 81 -9.63 -25.28 -6.24
CA ALA A 81 -8.41 -25.68 -6.94
C ALA A 81 -8.55 -25.54 -8.47
N SER A 82 -9.76 -25.63 -9.00
CA SER A 82 -10.08 -25.50 -10.43
C SER A 82 -10.56 -24.11 -10.86
N SER A 83 -10.72 -23.17 -9.92
CA SER A 83 -11.14 -21.82 -10.26
C SER A 83 -10.12 -21.15 -11.19
N LYS A 84 -10.62 -20.42 -12.19
CA LYS A 84 -9.76 -19.65 -13.11
C LYS A 84 -9.20 -18.38 -12.46
N TYR A 85 -9.90 -17.87 -11.45
CA TYR A 85 -9.64 -16.61 -10.78
C TYR A 85 -9.46 -16.84 -9.28
N LEU A 86 -8.74 -15.93 -8.62
CA LEU A 86 -8.84 -15.77 -7.16
C LEU A 86 -10.08 -14.93 -6.89
N VAL A 87 -11.18 -15.57 -6.48
CA VAL A 87 -12.43 -14.87 -6.16
C VAL A 87 -12.47 -14.62 -4.66
N LEU A 88 -12.71 -13.37 -4.27
CA LEU A 88 -12.98 -12.96 -2.89
C LEU A 88 -14.42 -12.43 -2.81
N GLU A 89 -15.22 -13.05 -1.95
CA GLU A 89 -16.59 -12.63 -1.66
C GLU A 89 -16.61 -11.92 -0.30
N VAL A 90 -16.77 -10.60 -0.29
CA VAL A 90 -16.58 -9.77 0.91
C VAL A 90 -17.81 -8.92 1.19
N GLY A 91 -18.28 -8.92 2.43
CA GLY A 91 -19.32 -8.00 2.90
C GLY A 91 -18.78 -6.57 3.03
N ARG A 92 -19.66 -5.56 3.06
CA ARG A 92 -19.24 -4.15 3.22
C ARG A 92 -18.86 -3.78 4.66
N GLU A 93 -19.31 -4.54 5.65
CA GLU A 93 -19.12 -4.21 7.07
C GLU A 93 -17.78 -4.71 7.64
N ASN A 94 -17.36 -5.94 7.30
CA ASN A 94 -16.19 -6.60 7.87
C ASN A 94 -15.20 -7.03 6.78
N VAL A 95 -14.82 -6.08 5.91
CA VAL A 95 -14.09 -6.36 4.67
C VAL A 95 -12.76 -7.07 4.91
N ALA A 96 -11.96 -6.60 5.88
CA ALA A 96 -10.64 -7.20 6.13
C ALA A 96 -10.80 -8.61 6.71
N ARG A 97 -11.74 -8.81 7.64
CA ARG A 97 -12.03 -10.12 8.22
C ARG A 97 -12.47 -11.14 7.17
N ASP A 98 -13.44 -10.77 6.32
CA ASP A 98 -13.96 -11.66 5.27
C ASP A 98 -12.87 -12.05 4.27
N ALA A 99 -12.00 -11.09 3.93
CA ALA A 99 -10.83 -11.35 3.09
C ALA A 99 -9.84 -12.28 3.79
N PHE A 100 -9.58 -12.06 5.09
CA PHE A 100 -8.63 -12.86 5.86
C PHE A 100 -9.06 -14.31 5.98
N ASP A 101 -10.34 -14.57 6.24
CA ASP A 101 -10.89 -15.92 6.32
C ASP A 101 -10.72 -16.69 4.98
N GLN A 102 -10.80 -15.99 3.85
CA GLN A 102 -10.63 -16.57 2.51
C GLN A 102 -9.18 -16.67 2.05
N LEU A 103 -8.28 -15.82 2.56
CA LEU A 103 -6.87 -15.79 2.22
C LEU A 103 -6.02 -16.67 3.14
N TRP A 104 -6.50 -16.93 4.35
CA TRP A 104 -5.80 -17.76 5.32
C TRP A 104 -5.51 -19.15 4.77
N ARG A 105 -4.21 -19.51 4.74
CA ARG A 105 -3.71 -20.80 4.22
C ARG A 105 -4.04 -21.09 2.75
N ARG A 106 -4.39 -20.06 1.97
CA ARG A 106 -4.48 -20.17 0.50
C ARG A 106 -3.16 -20.62 -0.08
N GLU A 107 -3.22 -21.53 -1.05
CA GLU A 107 -2.02 -21.97 -1.74
C GLU A 107 -1.49 -20.90 -2.69
N ARG A 108 -0.16 -20.80 -2.81
CA ARG A 108 0.50 -19.81 -3.67
C ARG A 108 0.00 -19.83 -5.13
N ARG A 109 -0.30 -21.01 -5.69
CA ARG A 109 -0.81 -21.12 -7.06
C ARG A 109 -2.19 -20.48 -7.24
N GLU A 110 -2.98 -20.41 -6.18
CA GLU A 110 -4.31 -19.79 -6.19
C GLU A 110 -4.17 -18.27 -6.07
N LEU A 111 -3.26 -17.80 -5.20
CA LEU A 111 -2.95 -16.38 -4.99
C LEU A 111 -2.41 -15.66 -6.24
N LEU A 112 -1.77 -16.40 -7.15
CA LEU A 112 -1.17 -15.85 -8.37
C LEU A 112 -2.14 -15.74 -9.55
N ARG A 113 -3.39 -16.22 -9.40
CA ARG A 113 -4.45 -16.06 -10.40
C ARG A 113 -4.92 -14.60 -10.46
N PRO A 114 -5.54 -14.16 -11.58
CA PRO A 114 -6.14 -12.84 -11.61
C PRO A 114 -7.20 -12.72 -10.50
N LEU A 115 -7.12 -11.62 -9.75
CA LEU A 115 -8.04 -11.33 -8.66
C LEU A 115 -9.41 -10.93 -9.22
N LYS A 116 -10.46 -11.38 -8.56
CA LYS A 116 -11.83 -10.92 -8.72
C LYS A 116 -12.43 -10.69 -7.35
N VAL A 117 -13.12 -9.57 -7.17
CA VAL A 117 -13.77 -9.24 -5.90
C VAL A 117 -15.25 -9.02 -6.13
N HIS A 118 -16.07 -9.66 -5.29
CA HIS A 118 -17.50 -9.39 -5.18
C HIS A 118 -17.73 -8.70 -3.84
N LEU A 119 -18.21 -7.46 -3.86
CA LEU A 119 -18.40 -6.62 -2.68
C LEU A 119 -19.90 -6.42 -2.41
N GLY A 120 -20.40 -6.90 -1.27
CA GLY A 120 -21.81 -6.76 -0.85
C GLY A 120 -22.60 -8.07 -0.70
N GLU A 121 -23.66 -8.05 0.11
CA GLU A 121 -24.40 -9.25 0.55
C GLU A 121 -25.47 -9.78 -0.43
N ASN A 122 -25.71 -9.10 -1.54
CA ASN A 122 -26.66 -9.57 -2.55
C ASN A 122 -25.93 -9.89 -3.84
N SER A 123 -25.95 -11.17 -4.20
CA SER A 123 -25.50 -11.80 -5.45
C SER A 123 -26.16 -11.26 -6.75
N GLY A 124 -26.67 -10.03 -6.73
CA GLY A 124 -27.28 -9.31 -7.85
C GLY A 124 -26.49 -8.10 -8.34
N GLU A 125 -25.49 -7.61 -7.61
CA GLU A 125 -24.52 -6.67 -8.17
C GLU A 125 -23.42 -7.45 -8.90
N GLU A 126 -23.77 -7.99 -10.07
CA GLU A 126 -22.77 -8.34 -11.09
C GLU A 126 -22.12 -7.04 -11.59
N GLY A 127 -21.32 -6.41 -10.73
CA GLY A 127 -20.38 -5.39 -11.14
C GLY A 127 -19.41 -6.02 -12.12
N PHE A 128 -19.69 -5.85 -13.41
CA PHE A 128 -18.81 -6.34 -14.47
C PHE A 128 -17.43 -5.69 -14.28
N ASP A 129 -16.48 -6.54 -13.89
CA ASP A 129 -15.13 -6.28 -13.38
C ASP A 129 -14.36 -5.24 -14.20
N SER A 130 -14.50 -3.96 -13.81
CA SER A 130 -13.87 -2.80 -14.48
C SER A 130 -12.73 -2.20 -13.66
N GLY A 131 -12.15 -2.95 -12.71
CA GLY A 131 -11.06 -2.49 -11.83
C GLY A 131 -11.51 -1.64 -10.62
N GLY A 132 -12.62 -0.89 -10.73
CA GLY A 132 -13.14 -0.04 -9.65
C GLY A 132 -13.48 -0.79 -8.34
N VAL A 133 -14.12 -1.97 -8.46
CA VAL A 133 -14.49 -2.80 -7.29
C VAL A 133 -13.26 -3.30 -6.53
N GLN A 134 -12.18 -3.65 -7.24
CA GLN A 134 -10.93 -4.09 -6.61
C GLN A 134 -10.27 -2.94 -5.83
N GLN A 135 -10.25 -1.74 -6.42
CA GLN A 135 -9.71 -0.54 -5.77
C GLN A 135 -10.50 -0.21 -4.50
N GLU A 136 -11.83 -0.27 -4.56
CA GLU A 136 -12.69 -0.05 -3.39
C GLU A 136 -12.47 -1.10 -2.29
N PHE A 137 -12.38 -2.38 -2.66
CA PHE A 137 -12.07 -3.46 -1.73
C PHE A 137 -10.77 -3.20 -0.96
N PHE A 138 -9.68 -2.92 -1.67
CA PHE A 138 -8.39 -2.64 -1.00
C PHE A 138 -8.47 -1.38 -0.15
N ARG A 139 -9.21 -0.36 -0.59
CA ARG A 139 -9.41 0.87 0.21
C ARG A 139 -10.09 0.57 1.54
N LEU A 140 -11.17 -0.21 1.53
CA LEU A 140 -11.90 -0.57 2.76
C LEU A 140 -11.08 -1.52 3.65
N ALA A 141 -10.50 -2.57 3.07
CA ALA A 141 -9.71 -3.55 3.83
C ALA A 141 -8.50 -2.91 4.51
N ILE A 142 -7.77 -2.04 3.80
CA ILE A 142 -6.61 -1.34 4.35
C ILE A 142 -7.05 -0.30 5.40
N ALA A 143 -8.15 0.42 5.18
CA ALA A 143 -8.66 1.36 6.17
C ALA A 143 -8.99 0.66 7.50
N GLU A 144 -9.61 -0.53 7.45
CA GLU A 144 -9.86 -1.36 8.63
C GLU A 144 -8.54 -1.81 9.30
N CYS A 145 -7.54 -2.22 8.51
CA CYS A 145 -6.24 -2.64 9.03
C CYS A 145 -5.40 -1.51 9.66
N LEU A 146 -5.61 -0.27 9.20
CA LEU A 146 -4.94 0.94 9.72
C LEU A 146 -5.65 1.54 10.93
N ASP A 147 -6.86 1.09 11.28
CA ASP A 147 -7.53 1.54 12.51
C ASP A 147 -6.67 1.13 13.72
N PRO A 148 -6.32 2.06 14.63
CA PRO A 148 -5.57 1.73 15.84
C PRO A 148 -6.22 0.62 16.69
N ARG A 149 -7.55 0.47 16.63
CA ARG A 149 -8.31 -0.60 17.29
C ARG A 149 -8.02 -1.98 16.70
N PHE A 150 -7.59 -2.05 15.45
CA PHE A 150 -7.14 -3.29 14.80
C PHE A 150 -5.82 -3.80 15.39
N GLY A 151 -4.98 -2.88 15.90
CA GLY A 151 -3.81 -3.19 16.72
C GLY A 151 -2.53 -3.54 15.95
N VAL A 152 -2.53 -3.42 14.62
CA VAL A 152 -1.37 -3.72 13.76
C VAL A 152 -0.44 -2.50 13.62
N PHE A 153 -1.01 -1.33 13.37
CA PHE A 153 -0.24 -0.10 13.17
C PHE A 153 -0.65 1.02 14.13
N THR A 154 0.29 1.90 14.43
CA THR A 154 0.01 3.25 14.89
C THR A 154 -0.02 4.17 13.68
N VAL A 155 -0.90 5.18 13.70
CA VAL A 155 -1.04 6.15 12.62
C VAL A 155 -0.90 7.55 13.20
N ASP A 156 0.04 8.32 12.69
CA ASP A 156 0.20 9.73 13.06
C ASP A 156 -0.99 10.55 12.54
N GLU A 157 -1.63 11.33 13.42
CA GLU A 157 -2.86 12.06 13.07
C GLU A 157 -2.63 13.14 12.01
N ARG A 158 -1.44 13.76 12.01
CA ARG A 158 -1.11 14.90 11.14
C ARG A 158 -0.65 14.45 9.76
N THR A 159 0.28 13.50 9.71
CA THR A 159 0.94 13.03 8.49
C THR A 159 0.29 11.80 7.90
N ARG A 160 -0.60 11.13 8.66
CA ARG A 160 -1.19 9.82 8.33
C ARG A 160 -0.15 8.72 8.16
N MET A 161 1.09 8.95 8.62
CA MET A 161 2.19 7.99 8.58
C MET A 161 1.84 6.79 9.47
N ALA A 162 1.79 5.62 8.88
CA ALA A 162 1.57 4.38 9.58
C ALA A 162 2.92 3.72 9.94
N TRP A 163 3.01 3.17 11.15
CA TRP A 163 4.16 2.36 11.57
C TRP A 163 3.73 1.20 12.46
N PHE A 164 4.53 0.14 12.52
CA PHE A 164 4.25 -1.00 13.38
C PHE A 164 4.20 -0.55 14.85
N ALA A 165 3.18 -1.01 15.58
CA ALA A 165 3.05 -0.73 17.01
C ALA A 165 4.09 -1.51 17.83
N PRO A 166 5.08 -0.86 18.47
CA PRO A 166 6.10 -1.54 19.26
C PRO A 166 5.51 -2.21 20.50
N GLY A 167 5.90 -3.46 20.76
CA GLY A 167 5.33 -4.27 21.85
C GLY A 167 3.85 -4.66 21.69
N SER A 168 3.28 -4.53 20.48
CA SER A 168 1.90 -4.96 20.18
C SER A 168 1.66 -6.43 20.58
N LEU A 169 0.49 -6.69 21.18
CA LEU A 169 0.00 -8.04 21.50
C LEU A 169 -0.66 -8.74 20.32
N THR A 170 -0.82 -8.02 19.21
CA THR A 170 -1.45 -8.55 18.00
C THR A 170 -0.70 -9.76 17.46
N GLU A 171 -1.45 -10.79 17.08
CA GLU A 171 -0.91 -12.04 16.58
C GLU A 171 -0.21 -11.87 15.23
N ASP A 172 0.86 -12.64 15.02
CA ASP A 172 1.69 -12.58 13.81
C ASP A 172 0.89 -12.79 12.52
N TRP A 173 -0.16 -13.62 12.58
CA TRP A 173 -0.99 -13.90 11.43
C TRP A 173 -1.69 -12.66 10.86
N LYS A 174 -2.04 -11.67 11.68
CA LYS A 174 -2.67 -10.43 11.19
C LYS A 174 -1.67 -9.63 10.35
N TYR A 175 -0.45 -9.47 10.85
CA TYR A 175 0.63 -8.81 10.10
C TYR A 175 0.91 -9.52 8.77
N GLU A 176 0.96 -10.85 8.79
CA GLU A 176 1.18 -11.66 7.59
C GLU A 176 0.05 -11.50 6.57
N LEU A 177 -1.21 -11.47 6.99
CA LEU A 177 -2.33 -11.24 6.08
C LEU A 177 -2.41 -9.81 5.55
N VAL A 178 -2.05 -8.80 6.35
CA VAL A 178 -1.91 -7.42 5.85
C VAL A 178 -0.80 -7.33 4.82
N GLY A 179 0.35 -7.95 5.07
CA GLY A 179 1.43 -8.07 4.09
C GLY A 179 0.98 -8.77 2.81
N LEU A 180 0.16 -9.82 2.93
CA LEU A 180 -0.42 -10.52 1.78
C LEU A 180 -1.40 -9.64 0.99
N LEU A 181 -2.26 -8.85 1.65
CA LEU A 181 -3.10 -7.87 0.95
C LEU A 181 -2.26 -6.88 0.16
N MET A 182 -1.17 -6.36 0.75
CA MET A 182 -0.26 -5.45 0.06
C MET A 182 0.46 -6.12 -1.11
N SER A 183 0.86 -7.39 -0.96
CA SER A 183 1.39 -8.22 -2.04
C SER A 183 0.40 -8.39 -3.19
N LEU A 184 -0.87 -8.68 -2.87
CA LEU A 184 -1.94 -8.88 -3.87
C LEU A 184 -2.22 -7.58 -4.63
N ALA A 185 -2.35 -6.44 -3.95
CA ALA A 185 -2.56 -5.16 -4.61
C ALA A 185 -1.43 -4.84 -5.59
N LEU A 186 -0.17 -4.91 -5.12
CA LEU A 186 0.99 -4.63 -5.96
C LEU A 186 1.15 -5.62 -7.12
N TYR A 187 0.84 -6.90 -6.91
CA TYR A 187 0.85 -7.92 -7.96
C TYR A 187 -0.21 -7.65 -9.04
N ASN A 188 -1.39 -7.17 -8.65
CA ASN A 188 -2.48 -6.79 -9.57
C ASN A 188 -2.33 -5.36 -10.12
N GLY A 189 -1.28 -4.61 -9.73
CA GLY A 189 -1.01 -3.27 -10.23
C GLY A 189 -1.91 -2.18 -9.63
N LEU A 190 -2.51 -2.43 -8.48
CA LEU A 190 -3.37 -1.51 -7.74
C LEU A 190 -2.54 -0.73 -6.71
N THR A 191 -2.93 0.52 -6.47
CA THR A 191 -2.38 1.35 -5.40
C THR A 191 -3.20 1.20 -4.12
N LEU A 192 -2.58 1.48 -2.99
CA LEU A 192 -3.18 1.38 -1.66
C LEU A 192 -3.20 2.76 -0.99
N PRO A 193 -4.26 3.06 -0.22
CA PRO A 193 -4.35 4.30 0.54
C PRO A 193 -3.54 4.19 1.85
N VAL A 194 -2.25 3.88 1.73
CA VAL A 194 -1.32 3.79 2.85
C VAL A 194 -0.27 4.89 2.76
N THR A 195 0.28 5.29 3.90
CA THR A 195 1.45 6.17 3.95
C THR A 195 2.44 5.53 4.90
N PHE A 196 3.53 4.98 4.37
CA PHE A 196 4.58 4.36 5.18
C PHE A 196 5.90 5.10 5.01
N PRO A 197 6.78 5.11 6.03
CA PRO A 197 8.08 5.75 5.90
C PRO A 197 8.96 4.98 4.92
N ARG A 198 9.90 5.67 4.28
CA ARG A 198 10.86 5.10 3.33
C ARG A 198 11.65 3.94 3.92
N ALA A 199 11.86 3.96 5.23
CA ALA A 199 12.43 2.85 6.01
C ALA A 199 11.72 1.51 5.71
N LEU A 200 10.39 1.45 5.63
CA LEU A 200 9.66 0.21 5.31
C LEU A 200 10.08 -0.35 3.96
N TYR A 201 10.06 0.50 2.93
CA TYR A 201 10.36 0.10 1.55
C TYR A 201 11.82 -0.30 1.38
N ARG A 202 12.74 0.32 2.13
CA ARG A 202 14.14 -0.14 2.21
C ARG A 202 14.21 -1.56 2.76
N LYS A 203 13.56 -1.81 3.91
CA LYS A 203 13.54 -3.15 4.53
C LYS A 203 12.95 -4.21 3.60
N LEU A 204 11.81 -3.93 2.95
CA LEU A 204 11.15 -4.87 2.02
C LEU A 204 12.01 -5.23 0.79
N LEU A 205 12.93 -4.34 0.40
CA LEU A 205 13.92 -4.59 -0.66
C LEU A 205 15.21 -5.24 -0.15
N GLY A 206 15.35 -5.45 1.16
CA GLY A 206 16.57 -5.94 1.79
C GLY A 206 17.69 -4.91 1.90
N ASN A 207 17.37 -3.61 1.76
CA ASN A 207 18.34 -2.53 1.89
C ASN A 207 18.51 -2.13 3.37
N PRO A 208 19.73 -1.77 3.81
CA PRO A 208 19.97 -1.30 5.17
C PRO A 208 19.29 0.05 5.44
N VAL A 209 18.95 0.27 6.71
CA VAL A 209 18.36 1.51 7.24
C VAL A 209 19.27 1.98 8.37
N GLU A 210 20.33 2.71 8.02
CA GLU A 210 21.41 3.08 8.96
C GLU A 210 21.71 4.59 8.99
N GLU A 211 21.03 5.38 8.15
CA GLU A 211 21.31 6.82 7.99
C GLU A 211 20.07 7.64 8.32
N LEU A 212 20.27 8.85 8.86
CA LEU A 212 19.18 9.74 9.29
C LEU A 212 18.20 10.06 8.17
N HIS A 213 18.69 10.28 6.95
CA HIS A 213 17.84 10.58 5.80
C HIS A 213 16.94 9.40 5.39
N HIS A 214 17.20 8.17 5.86
CA HIS A 214 16.35 7.00 5.64
C HIS A 214 15.09 6.99 6.51
N ILE A 215 15.08 7.75 7.61
CA ILE A 215 13.96 7.83 8.58
C ILE A 215 13.31 9.22 8.64
N ALA A 216 13.91 10.23 8.02
CA ALA A 216 13.50 11.62 8.14
C ALA A 216 12.09 11.93 7.63
N ASP A 217 11.54 11.13 6.70
CA ASP A 217 10.17 11.30 6.23
C ASP A 217 9.13 10.78 7.24
N GLY A 218 9.44 9.69 7.93
CA GLY A 218 8.59 9.13 8.98
C GLY A 218 8.68 9.87 10.31
N TRP A 219 9.87 10.33 10.67
CA TRP A 219 10.16 10.95 11.96
C TRP A 219 11.01 12.22 11.79
N PRO A 220 10.46 13.30 11.21
CA PRO A 220 11.22 14.50 10.85
C PRO A 220 11.83 15.20 12.08
N ASP A 221 11.08 15.34 13.17
CA ASP A 221 11.56 16.01 14.38
C ASP A 221 12.67 15.22 15.08
N LEU A 222 12.53 13.89 15.12
CA LEU A 222 13.57 12.99 15.63
C LEU A 222 14.83 13.07 14.76
N ALA A 223 14.68 12.98 13.43
CA ALA A 223 15.80 13.07 12.52
C ALA A 223 16.52 14.42 12.64
N SER A 224 15.79 15.52 12.79
CA SER A 224 16.36 16.85 13.04
C SER A 224 17.11 16.90 14.38
N GLY A 225 16.54 16.33 15.44
CA GLY A 225 17.20 16.27 16.75
C GLY A 225 18.49 15.44 16.74
N LEU A 226 18.46 14.28 16.10
CA LEU A 226 19.65 13.44 15.94
C LEU A 226 20.69 14.07 14.99
N THR A 227 20.26 14.83 13.97
CA THR A 227 21.18 15.61 13.13
C THR A 227 21.87 16.70 13.97
N THR A 228 21.12 17.37 14.83
CA THR A 228 21.67 18.38 15.76
C THR A 228 22.70 17.78 16.72
N LEU A 229 22.45 16.56 17.22
CA LEU A 229 23.40 15.82 18.05
C LEU A 229 24.66 15.43 17.26
N LEU A 230 24.49 14.95 16.04
CA LEU A 230 25.59 14.54 15.15
C LEU A 230 26.50 15.71 14.79
N GLU A 231 25.91 16.85 14.45
CA GLU A 231 26.60 18.04 13.96
C GLU A 231 27.01 19.02 15.08
N TRP A 232 26.82 18.65 16.35
CA TRP A 232 27.13 19.52 17.48
C TRP A 232 28.62 19.89 17.52
N ASP A 233 28.89 21.20 17.60
CA ASP A 233 30.25 21.74 17.76
C ASP A 233 30.65 21.73 19.24
N GLU A 234 31.64 20.91 19.55
CA GLU A 234 32.22 20.70 20.89
C GLU A 234 32.69 22.00 21.56
N LYS A 235 33.00 23.06 20.79
CA LYS A 235 33.36 24.36 21.34
C LYS A 235 32.22 25.00 22.15
N ASN A 236 30.98 24.59 21.91
CA ASN A 236 29.79 25.10 22.60
C ASN A 236 29.44 24.28 23.85
N GLY A 237 30.27 23.29 24.22
CA GLY A 237 30.07 22.41 25.38
C GLY A 237 30.13 20.93 25.00
N LEU A 238 30.45 20.08 25.98
CA LEU A 238 30.46 18.63 25.82
C LEU A 238 29.04 18.09 25.58
N ILE A 239 28.94 17.02 24.79
CA ILE A 239 27.63 16.46 24.38
C ILE A 239 26.89 15.89 25.59
N GLU A 240 27.60 15.17 26.45
CA GLU A 240 27.08 14.59 27.68
C GLU A 240 26.48 15.64 28.63
N ASP A 241 27.04 16.86 28.65
CA ASP A 241 26.59 17.96 29.51
C ASP A 241 25.39 18.70 28.90
N ILE A 242 25.40 18.92 27.58
CA ILE A 242 24.37 19.72 26.88
C ILE A 242 23.13 18.90 26.58
N PHE A 243 23.29 17.69 26.04
CA PHE A 243 22.17 16.84 25.63
C PHE A 243 21.69 15.95 26.77
N ALA A 244 22.58 15.57 27.70
CA ALA A 244 22.28 14.71 28.85
C ALA A 244 21.45 13.46 28.47
N ARG A 245 21.78 12.85 27.32
CA ARG A 245 21.12 11.63 26.82
C ARG A 245 21.86 10.40 27.32
N THR A 246 21.11 9.39 27.72
CA THR A 246 21.63 8.04 27.98
C THR A 246 21.51 7.17 26.73
N TYR A 247 22.33 6.12 26.64
CA TYR A 247 22.40 5.18 25.51
C TYR A 247 21.22 4.20 25.51
N GLU A 248 20.00 4.74 25.50
CA GLU A 248 18.75 3.99 25.64
C GLU A 248 17.73 4.32 24.54
N PHE A 249 16.86 3.35 24.28
CA PHE A 249 15.69 3.50 23.44
C PHE A 249 14.43 3.31 24.28
N SER A 250 13.53 4.29 24.20
CA SER A 250 12.30 4.34 25.00
C SER A 250 11.08 4.44 24.09
N VAL A 251 10.09 3.58 24.29
CA VAL A 251 8.83 3.61 23.55
C VAL A 251 7.64 3.34 24.45
N SER A 252 6.53 4.00 24.18
CA SER A 252 5.27 3.72 24.85
C SER A 252 4.65 2.43 24.30
N SER A 253 4.40 1.46 25.18
CA SER A 253 3.73 0.22 24.85
C SER A 253 2.69 -0.09 25.93
N LEU A 254 1.43 -0.32 25.54
CA LEU A 254 0.32 -0.61 26.46
C LEU A 254 0.15 0.42 27.61
N GLY A 255 0.47 1.69 27.35
CA GLY A 255 0.34 2.77 28.34
C GLY A 255 1.52 2.87 29.32
N THR A 256 2.53 2.02 29.21
CA THR A 256 3.78 2.12 29.98
C THR A 256 4.95 2.48 29.05
N ILE A 257 5.95 3.18 29.58
CA ILE A 257 7.18 3.45 28.84
C ILE A 257 8.13 2.28 29.08
N VAL A 258 8.54 1.62 28.01
CA VAL A 258 9.55 0.57 28.03
C VAL A 258 10.85 1.16 27.54
N THR A 259 11.85 1.21 28.42
CA THR A 259 13.20 1.71 28.16
C THR A 259 14.19 0.55 28.10
N ARG A 260 15.09 0.55 27.12
CA ARG A 260 16.15 -0.45 26.97
C ARG A 260 17.47 0.20 26.57
N GLU A 261 18.56 -0.21 27.21
CA GLU A 261 19.92 0.13 26.76
C GLU A 261 20.18 -0.49 25.36
N MET A 262 20.83 0.26 24.47
CA MET A 262 21.03 -0.14 23.07
C MET A 262 22.35 -0.88 22.76
N ARG A 263 23.13 -1.28 23.78
CA ARG A 263 24.51 -1.80 23.59
C ARG A 263 24.64 -3.04 22.71
N ALA A 264 25.76 -3.10 21.99
CA ALA A 264 26.23 -4.25 21.21
C ALA A 264 26.53 -5.47 22.12
N GLY A 265 25.57 -6.38 22.22
CA GLY A 265 25.65 -7.60 23.04
C GLY A 265 24.41 -7.86 23.89
N GLY A 266 23.54 -6.85 24.06
CA GLY A 266 22.23 -6.99 24.70
C GLY A 266 21.27 -7.86 23.89
N SER A 267 20.26 -8.41 24.56
CA SER A 267 19.19 -9.17 23.89
C SER A 267 18.51 -8.30 22.83
N THR A 268 18.61 -8.72 21.56
CA THR A 268 17.87 -8.10 20.44
C THR A 268 16.38 -8.43 20.46
N VAL A 269 15.90 -9.10 21.52
CA VAL A 269 14.51 -9.48 21.68
C VAL A 269 13.80 -8.37 22.44
N TRP A 270 12.94 -7.63 21.73
CA TRP A 270 12.03 -6.70 22.36
C TRP A 270 11.03 -7.45 23.25
N PRO A 271 10.81 -7.04 24.52
CA PRO A 271 9.94 -7.76 25.42
C PRO A 271 8.54 -7.95 24.81
N HIS A 272 8.12 -9.20 24.70
CA HIS A 272 6.76 -9.54 24.35
C HIS A 272 5.97 -9.65 25.65
N ALA A 273 4.88 -8.89 25.79
CA ALA A 273 3.96 -9.06 26.91
C ALA A 273 3.33 -10.48 26.97
N ALA A 274 3.53 -11.30 25.92
CA ALA A 274 3.07 -12.68 25.81
C ALA A 274 4.11 -13.76 26.17
N SER A 275 5.29 -13.43 26.72
CA SER A 275 6.14 -14.47 27.32
C SER A 275 5.50 -14.93 28.64
N SER A 276 4.64 -15.93 28.52
CA SER A 276 4.15 -16.75 29.64
C SER A 276 5.31 -17.54 30.23
N SER A 277 6.03 -16.92 31.14
CA SER A 277 6.77 -17.59 32.21
C SER A 277 6.45 -16.84 33.49
N THR A 278 6.26 -17.58 34.58
CA THR A 278 5.96 -17.14 35.95
C THR A 278 7.02 -16.22 36.59
N ASP A 279 7.86 -15.58 35.77
CA ASP A 279 8.93 -14.65 36.14
C ASP A 279 8.79 -13.35 35.33
N ILE A 280 7.57 -12.81 35.21
CA ILE A 280 7.40 -11.43 34.74
C ILE A 280 7.80 -10.53 35.91
N GLU A 281 9.09 -10.27 36.03
CA GLU A 281 9.53 -9.12 36.80
C GLU A 281 8.94 -7.85 36.15
N PRO A 282 8.42 -6.91 36.96
CA PRO A 282 7.86 -5.67 36.46
C PRO A 282 8.86 -4.96 35.53
N PRO A 283 8.40 -4.22 34.50
CA PRO A 283 9.24 -3.60 33.47
C PRO A 283 10.21 -2.50 33.97
N HIS A 284 10.54 -2.47 35.26
CA HIS A 284 11.36 -1.47 35.93
C HIS A 284 12.54 -2.03 36.75
N MET A 285 12.93 -3.31 36.68
CA MET A 285 13.94 -3.83 37.63
C MET A 285 15.20 -4.54 37.08
N GLU A 286 15.56 -4.37 35.80
CA GLU A 286 16.89 -4.80 35.32
C GLU A 286 17.58 -3.81 34.37
N ASN A 287 17.61 -2.51 34.71
CA ASN A 287 18.77 -1.69 34.33
C ASN A 287 19.70 -1.68 35.54
N ALA A 288 20.46 -2.78 35.71
CA ALA A 288 21.32 -3.00 36.88
C ALA A 288 22.59 -2.11 36.90
N ASP A 289 22.80 -1.30 35.87
CA ASP A 289 23.70 -0.15 35.82
C ASP A 289 22.97 0.93 34.99
N ASP A 290 23.09 2.22 35.38
CA ASP A 290 22.58 3.31 34.54
C ASP A 290 23.21 3.22 33.15
N ALA A 291 22.37 3.25 32.10
CA ALA A 291 22.85 3.23 30.73
C ALA A 291 23.87 4.36 30.53
N PRO A 292 24.99 4.12 29.83
CA PRO A 292 26.06 5.11 29.70
C PRO A 292 25.54 6.37 29.02
N LEU A 293 26.14 7.52 29.33
CA LEU A 293 25.83 8.76 28.63
C LEU A 293 26.26 8.67 27.16
N VAL A 294 25.51 9.39 26.31
CA VAL A 294 25.93 9.69 24.95
C VAL A 294 27.00 10.77 25.04
N THR A 295 28.18 10.45 24.53
CA THR A 295 29.38 11.29 24.51
C THR A 295 29.77 11.57 23.07
N ASN A 296 30.76 12.44 22.89
CA ASN A 296 31.32 12.69 21.56
C ASN A 296 31.89 11.43 20.89
N ASP A 297 32.50 10.54 21.67
CA ASP A 297 33.13 9.32 21.15
C ASP A 297 32.11 8.28 20.68
N ASN A 298 30.88 8.30 21.20
CA ASN A 298 29.86 7.27 20.92
C ASN A 298 28.61 7.79 20.19
N ARG A 299 28.55 9.09 19.84
CA ARG A 299 27.35 9.69 19.23
C ARG A 299 26.97 9.09 17.88
N ASP A 300 27.96 8.72 17.07
CA ASP A 300 27.74 8.10 15.76
C ASP A 300 27.10 6.70 15.92
N ASP A 301 27.67 5.89 16.82
CA ASP A 301 27.13 4.56 17.16
C ASP A 301 25.73 4.68 17.77
N TYR A 302 25.52 5.65 18.67
CA TYR A 302 24.20 5.93 19.26
C TYR A 302 23.14 6.17 18.19
N ILE A 303 23.45 6.97 17.18
CA ILE A 303 22.50 7.28 16.10
C ILE A 303 22.19 6.03 15.27
N ILE A 304 23.21 5.25 14.89
CA ILE A 304 23.03 4.02 14.11
C ILE A 304 22.18 3.01 14.90
N ASP A 305 22.49 2.81 16.18
CA ASP A 305 21.74 1.91 17.06
C ASP A 305 20.32 2.42 17.30
N TYR A 306 20.12 3.73 17.46
CA TYR A 306 18.78 4.31 17.61
C TYR A 306 17.91 4.04 16.37
N ILE A 307 18.45 4.26 15.17
CA ILE A 307 17.77 3.96 13.91
C ILE A 307 17.43 2.46 13.85
N ARG A 308 18.36 1.59 14.23
CA ARG A 308 18.15 0.14 14.25
C ARG A 308 17.08 -0.27 15.26
N TYR A 309 17.05 0.33 16.45
CA TYR A 309 16.02 0.03 17.45
C TYR A 309 14.63 0.50 17.01
N LEU A 310 14.55 1.69 16.42
CA LEU A 310 13.33 2.26 15.86
C LEU A 310 12.77 1.42 14.70
N THR A 311 13.63 1.03 13.76
CA THR A 311 13.22 0.47 12.47
C THR A 311 13.28 -1.05 12.40
N ASP A 312 13.83 -1.71 13.41
CA ASP A 312 14.00 -3.16 13.40
C ASP A 312 13.77 -3.80 14.76
N VAL A 313 14.58 -3.53 15.78
CA VAL A 313 14.54 -4.29 17.05
C VAL A 313 13.16 -4.25 17.70
N SER A 314 12.57 -3.06 17.84
CA SER A 314 11.30 -2.85 18.55
C SER A 314 10.07 -3.43 17.85
N ILE A 315 10.20 -3.78 16.56
CA ILE A 315 9.10 -4.19 15.67
C ILE A 315 9.39 -5.47 14.90
N ARG A 316 10.51 -6.16 15.20
CA ARG A 316 11.04 -7.27 14.41
C ARG A 316 10.02 -8.38 14.18
N ARG A 317 9.28 -8.77 15.23
CA ARG A 317 8.26 -9.84 15.14
C ARG A 317 7.18 -9.47 14.12
N GLN A 318 6.61 -8.28 14.30
CA GLN A 318 5.56 -7.70 13.47
C GLN A 318 6.02 -7.56 12.01
N TYR A 319 7.21 -6.99 11.80
CA TYR A 319 7.79 -6.80 10.48
C TYR A 319 8.06 -8.12 9.77
N LEU A 320 8.68 -9.11 10.44
CA LEU A 320 8.98 -10.39 9.80
C LEU A 320 7.71 -11.13 9.38
N ALA A 321 6.64 -11.02 10.16
CA ALA A 321 5.34 -11.57 9.78
C ALA A 321 4.76 -10.84 8.55
N PHE A 322 4.78 -9.51 8.56
CA PHE A 322 4.36 -8.70 7.42
C PHE A 322 5.19 -8.99 6.16
N GLU A 323 6.51 -9.10 6.26
CA GLU A 323 7.41 -9.38 5.14
C GLU A 323 7.13 -10.75 4.51
N ARG A 324 6.82 -11.78 5.31
CA ARG A 324 6.39 -13.09 4.78
C ARG A 324 5.14 -12.96 3.93
N GLY A 325 4.15 -12.22 4.43
CA GLY A 325 2.93 -11.90 3.69
C GLY A 325 3.23 -11.17 2.38
N PHE A 326 4.02 -10.10 2.46
CA PHE A 326 4.42 -9.25 1.33
C PHE A 326 5.15 -10.04 0.22
N ALA A 327 5.93 -11.06 0.58
CA ALA A 327 6.66 -11.89 -0.36
C ALA A 327 5.81 -12.97 -1.06
N SER A 328 4.51 -13.10 -0.75
CA SER A 328 3.67 -14.23 -1.19
C SER A 328 3.48 -14.30 -2.71
N CYS A 329 3.09 -13.18 -3.34
CA CYS A 329 2.81 -13.13 -4.78
C CYS A 329 4.03 -12.63 -5.57
N LEU A 330 4.83 -11.77 -4.96
CA LEU A 330 5.93 -11.05 -5.61
C LEU A 330 7.16 -11.93 -5.82
N ASP A 331 7.86 -11.72 -6.93
CA ASP A 331 9.13 -12.39 -7.20
C ASP A 331 10.30 -11.52 -6.70
N LYS A 332 11.22 -12.11 -5.93
CA LYS A 332 12.35 -11.38 -5.34
C LYS A 332 13.26 -10.73 -6.39
N LYS A 333 13.47 -11.40 -7.52
CA LYS A 333 14.30 -10.87 -8.61
C LYS A 333 13.57 -9.74 -9.35
N SER A 334 12.26 -9.86 -9.54
CA SER A 334 11.44 -8.76 -10.05
C SER A 334 11.49 -7.53 -9.14
N LEU A 335 11.39 -7.71 -7.82
CA LEU A 335 11.46 -6.63 -6.84
C LEU A 335 12.80 -5.87 -6.87
N SER A 336 13.91 -6.55 -7.15
CA SER A 336 15.23 -5.90 -7.25
C SER A 336 15.37 -4.94 -8.44
N LEU A 337 14.37 -4.85 -9.33
CA LEU A 337 14.29 -3.80 -10.35
C LEU A 337 13.96 -2.43 -9.75
N LEU A 338 13.37 -2.39 -8.55
CA LEU A 338 12.82 -1.20 -7.94
C LEU A 338 13.78 -0.65 -6.88
N CYS A 339 13.88 0.68 -6.79
CA CYS A 339 14.47 1.35 -5.63
C CYS A 339 13.37 1.69 -4.59
N PRO A 340 13.74 2.03 -3.34
CA PRO A 340 12.77 2.29 -2.27
C PRO A 340 11.70 3.34 -2.62
N SER A 341 12.09 4.45 -3.24
CA SER A 341 11.14 5.50 -3.66
C SER A 341 10.19 5.05 -4.77
N THR A 342 10.67 4.19 -5.68
CA THR A 342 9.84 3.65 -6.77
C THR A 342 8.87 2.61 -6.24
N LEU A 343 9.31 1.75 -5.31
CA LEU A 343 8.42 0.79 -4.64
C LEU A 343 7.36 1.53 -3.81
N GLN A 344 7.74 2.57 -3.07
CA GLN A 344 6.82 3.45 -2.36
C GLN A 344 5.77 4.00 -3.32
N SER A 345 6.20 4.64 -4.41
CA SER A 345 5.28 5.20 -5.41
C SER A 345 4.37 4.13 -6.03
N LEU A 346 4.85 2.90 -6.22
CA LEU A 346 4.07 1.79 -6.76
C LEU A 346 2.98 1.30 -5.81
N VAL A 347 3.27 1.29 -4.51
CA VAL A 347 2.34 0.85 -3.48
C VAL A 347 1.36 1.96 -3.16
N GLU A 348 1.88 3.17 -2.92
CA GLU A 348 1.13 4.30 -2.43
C GLU A 348 0.46 5.10 -3.55
N GLY A 349 1.06 5.18 -4.74
CA GLY A 349 0.82 6.28 -5.66
C GLY A 349 1.63 7.52 -5.29
N VAL A 350 1.62 8.51 -6.19
CA VAL A 350 2.32 9.79 -6.02
C VAL A 350 1.34 10.80 -5.42
N GLN A 351 1.73 11.40 -4.29
CA GLN A 351 0.87 12.30 -3.53
C GLN A 351 0.85 13.74 -4.11
N GLU A 352 1.89 14.15 -4.84
CA GLU A 352 1.96 15.48 -5.43
C GLU A 352 1.05 15.60 -6.66
N ILE A 353 0.09 16.53 -6.60
CA ILE A 353 -0.89 16.75 -7.67
C ILE A 353 -0.59 18.08 -8.39
N ASP A 354 0.10 17.98 -9.53
CA ASP A 354 0.28 19.11 -10.46
C ASP A 354 -0.95 19.27 -11.37
N ILE A 355 -1.76 20.29 -11.08
CA ILE A 355 -2.95 20.64 -11.87
C ILE A 355 -2.60 21.12 -13.28
N GLY A 356 -1.42 21.73 -13.48
CA GLY A 356 -0.93 22.11 -14.80
C GLY A 356 -0.65 20.88 -15.66
N GLU A 357 -0.03 19.86 -15.09
CA GLU A 357 0.23 18.59 -15.77
C GLU A 357 -1.09 17.82 -16.02
N LEU A 358 -1.98 17.75 -15.03
CA LEU A 358 -3.30 17.14 -15.17
C LEU A 358 -4.10 17.77 -16.33
N LYS A 359 -4.11 19.11 -16.41
CA LYS A 359 -4.76 19.84 -17.51
C LYS A 359 -4.19 19.49 -18.87
N ARG A 360 -2.86 19.29 -18.95
CA ARG A 360 -2.16 18.98 -20.20
C ARG A 360 -2.55 17.62 -20.77
N TYR A 361 -2.80 16.63 -19.91
CA TYR A 361 -3.14 15.27 -20.33
C TYR A 361 -4.64 14.96 -20.29
N ALA A 362 -5.45 15.85 -19.69
CA ALA A 362 -6.90 15.72 -19.69
C ALA A 362 -7.48 15.67 -21.11
N ARG A 363 -8.45 14.78 -21.31
CA ARG A 363 -9.19 14.66 -22.57
C ARG A 363 -10.56 15.32 -22.44
N TYR A 364 -11.08 15.84 -23.54
CA TYR A 364 -12.34 16.58 -23.56
C TYR A 364 -13.30 15.92 -24.54
N VAL A 365 -14.51 15.58 -24.09
CA VAL A 365 -15.55 14.94 -24.91
C VAL A 365 -16.77 15.86 -24.93
N GLY A 366 -17.18 16.31 -26.12
CA GLY A 366 -18.27 17.29 -26.26
C GLY A 366 -17.92 18.70 -25.77
N TRP A 367 -16.63 18.98 -25.52
CA TRP A 367 -16.11 20.27 -25.10
C TRP A 367 -14.99 20.74 -26.01
N ASP A 368 -14.95 22.05 -26.29
CA ASP A 368 -13.79 22.71 -26.85
C ASP A 368 -12.88 23.25 -25.73
N THR A 369 -11.56 23.16 -25.88
CA THR A 369 -10.60 23.61 -24.86
C THR A 369 -10.66 25.12 -24.58
N SER A 370 -11.15 25.91 -25.54
CA SER A 370 -11.35 27.35 -25.43
C SER A 370 -12.68 27.74 -24.80
N HIS A 371 -13.59 26.77 -24.58
CA HIS A 371 -14.91 26.98 -24.00
C HIS A 371 -14.82 27.59 -22.60
N ARG A 372 -15.75 28.50 -22.27
CA ARG A 372 -15.79 29.22 -20.99
C ARG A 372 -15.77 28.26 -19.80
N THR A 373 -16.68 27.29 -19.78
CA THR A 373 -16.81 26.28 -18.71
C THR A 373 -15.51 25.53 -18.43
N ILE A 374 -14.76 25.16 -19.47
CA ILE A 374 -13.47 24.46 -19.31
C ILE A 374 -12.39 25.40 -18.76
N LYS A 375 -12.33 26.65 -19.25
CA LYS A 375 -11.41 27.67 -18.70
C LYS A 375 -11.71 27.96 -17.23
N ASP A 376 -12.98 28.06 -16.87
CA ASP A 376 -13.42 28.33 -15.51
C ASP A 376 -13.13 27.14 -14.59
N PHE A 377 -13.42 25.92 -15.03
CA PHE A 377 -13.07 24.69 -14.31
C PHE A 377 -11.59 24.69 -13.93
N TRP A 378 -10.67 24.84 -14.89
CA TRP A 378 -9.24 24.84 -14.59
C TRP A 378 -8.80 26.05 -13.74
N SER A 379 -9.44 27.20 -13.90
CA SER A 379 -9.16 28.36 -13.06
C SER A 379 -9.58 28.14 -11.60
N ILE A 380 -10.64 27.36 -11.36
CA ILE A 380 -11.12 26.99 -10.02
C ILE A 380 -10.18 25.95 -9.42
N VAL A 381 -9.95 24.85 -10.15
CA VAL A 381 -9.14 23.71 -9.68
C VAL A 381 -7.68 24.12 -9.41
N LYS A 382 -7.11 25.04 -10.19
CA LYS A 382 -5.76 25.56 -9.93
C LYS A 382 -5.61 26.28 -8.57
N ARG A 383 -6.72 26.76 -7.99
CA ARG A 383 -6.75 27.44 -6.69
C ARG A 383 -7.13 26.52 -5.53
N TYR A 384 -7.38 25.24 -5.79
CA TYR A 384 -7.61 24.27 -4.73
C TYR A 384 -6.36 24.04 -3.90
N ASP A 385 -6.57 23.86 -2.60
CA ASP A 385 -5.58 23.30 -1.69
C ASP A 385 -5.38 21.80 -1.99
N GLU A 386 -4.37 21.19 -1.39
CA GLU A 386 -4.06 19.77 -1.63
C GLU A 386 -5.24 18.84 -1.29
N GLY A 387 -6.00 19.15 -0.23
CA GLY A 387 -7.17 18.35 0.15
C GLY A 387 -8.27 18.35 -0.92
N MET A 388 -8.58 19.51 -1.52
CA MET A 388 -9.56 19.58 -2.61
C MET A 388 -9.03 18.98 -3.92
N LYS A 389 -7.73 19.05 -4.17
CA LYS A 389 -7.11 18.36 -5.32
C LYS A 389 -7.22 16.84 -5.19
N GLN A 390 -6.94 16.30 -4.01
CA GLN A 390 -7.08 14.87 -3.70
C GLN A 390 -8.53 14.41 -3.87
N ARG A 391 -9.50 15.18 -3.35
CA ARG A 391 -10.93 14.88 -3.54
C ARG A 391 -11.37 14.90 -4.99
N LEU A 392 -10.86 15.83 -5.80
CA LEU A 392 -11.13 15.83 -7.24
C LEU A 392 -10.61 14.56 -7.91
N LEU A 393 -9.40 14.13 -7.55
CA LEU A 393 -8.81 12.93 -8.10
C LEU A 393 -9.62 11.70 -7.70
N GLU A 394 -9.92 11.55 -6.40
CA GLU A 394 -10.74 10.44 -5.88
C GLU A 394 -12.13 10.41 -6.53
N PHE A 395 -12.76 11.57 -6.69
CA PHE A 395 -14.06 11.69 -7.33
C PHE A 395 -14.08 11.19 -8.78
N VAL A 396 -12.99 11.41 -9.53
CA VAL A 396 -12.94 11.06 -10.96
C VAL A 396 -12.30 9.69 -11.20
N THR A 397 -11.38 9.24 -10.34
CA THR A 397 -10.56 8.04 -10.59
C THR A 397 -10.64 6.98 -9.50
N SER A 398 -11.39 7.21 -8.42
CA SER A 398 -11.42 6.36 -7.22
C SER A 398 -10.07 6.27 -6.49
N SER A 399 -9.12 7.17 -6.81
CA SER A 399 -7.85 7.30 -6.10
C SER A 399 -7.53 8.77 -5.84
N ASP A 400 -7.14 9.07 -4.61
CA ASP A 400 -6.64 10.38 -4.16
C ASP A 400 -5.18 10.63 -4.58
N ARG A 401 -4.55 9.69 -5.30
CA ARG A 401 -3.12 9.70 -5.64
C ARG A 401 -2.86 9.45 -7.12
N VAL A 402 -1.76 9.99 -7.61
CA VAL A 402 -1.37 9.91 -9.02
C VAL A 402 -0.66 8.58 -9.31
N PRO A 403 -0.92 7.91 -10.44
CA PRO A 403 -0.23 6.69 -10.81
C PRO A 403 1.29 6.87 -10.98
N VAL A 404 2.02 5.77 -10.84
CA VAL A 404 3.46 5.74 -11.15
C VAL A 404 3.70 6.06 -12.63
N GLY A 405 4.52 7.08 -12.88
CA GLY A 405 4.76 7.67 -14.21
C GLY A 405 4.03 9.00 -14.43
N GLY A 406 3.35 9.53 -13.41
CA GLY A 406 2.81 10.89 -13.41
C GLY A 406 1.44 11.02 -14.07
N MET A 407 0.98 12.28 -14.22
CA MET A 407 -0.38 12.58 -14.71
C MET A 407 -0.64 12.06 -16.13
N LYS A 408 0.41 11.86 -16.93
CA LYS A 408 0.30 11.32 -18.30
C LYS A 408 -0.32 9.91 -18.36
N ASN A 409 -0.17 9.14 -17.29
CA ASN A 409 -0.68 7.78 -17.17
C ASN A 409 -2.06 7.73 -16.50
N LEU A 410 -2.58 8.89 -16.06
CA LEU A 410 -3.91 9.01 -15.49
C LEU A 410 -4.94 9.18 -16.61
N GLN A 411 -5.99 8.36 -16.59
CA GLN A 411 -7.15 8.61 -17.43
C GLN A 411 -8.02 9.68 -16.74
N PHE A 412 -8.05 10.88 -17.32
CA PHE A 412 -8.88 11.98 -16.84
C PHE A 412 -9.61 12.62 -18.02
N VAL A 413 -10.91 12.37 -18.12
CA VAL A 413 -11.77 12.83 -19.21
C VAL A 413 -12.81 13.80 -18.65
N ILE A 414 -12.95 14.97 -19.25
CA ILE A 414 -14.04 15.90 -18.95
C ILE A 414 -15.04 15.82 -20.09
N GLN A 415 -16.25 15.33 -19.79
CA GLN A 415 -17.31 15.13 -20.75
C GLN A 415 -18.47 16.09 -20.50
N LYS A 416 -19.04 16.65 -21.58
CA LYS A 416 -20.22 17.53 -21.50
C LYS A 416 -21.44 16.72 -21.04
N ASN A 417 -22.14 17.23 -20.04
CA ASN A 417 -23.31 16.59 -19.44
C ASN A 417 -24.53 17.52 -19.39
N GLY A 418 -24.95 18.01 -20.55
CA GLY A 418 -26.12 18.91 -20.67
C GLY A 418 -25.89 20.33 -20.13
N GLU A 419 -27.00 21.05 -19.94
CA GLU A 419 -27.07 22.42 -19.42
C GLU A 419 -27.83 22.43 -18.09
N GLU A 420 -27.57 23.45 -17.24
CA GLU A 420 -28.15 23.58 -15.90
C GLU A 420 -29.69 23.63 -15.89
N ASP A 421 -30.32 24.21 -16.93
CA ASP A 421 -31.76 24.53 -16.99
C ASP A 421 -32.69 23.35 -17.36
N GLY A 422 -32.16 22.11 -17.41
CA GLY A 422 -32.97 20.90 -17.52
C GLY A 422 -33.75 20.59 -16.23
N THR A 423 -34.76 19.71 -16.30
CA THR A 423 -35.52 19.25 -15.12
C THR A 423 -34.60 18.53 -14.12
N GLY A 424 -34.04 19.29 -13.17
CA GLY A 424 -33.33 18.77 -12.00
C GLY A 424 -31.88 19.21 -11.78
N GLY A 425 -31.38 20.29 -12.42
CA GLY A 425 -30.11 20.98 -12.12
C GLY A 425 -29.02 20.09 -11.48
N HIS A 426 -28.34 19.29 -12.30
CA HIS A 426 -27.51 18.21 -11.77
C HIS A 426 -26.12 18.68 -11.32
N LEU A 427 -25.64 18.16 -10.18
CA LEU A 427 -24.25 18.30 -9.75
C LEU A 427 -23.32 17.61 -10.76
N PRO A 428 -22.02 17.96 -10.80
CA PRO A 428 -21.06 17.15 -11.53
C PRO A 428 -21.10 15.72 -11.00
N THR A 429 -21.02 14.74 -11.90
CA THR A 429 -20.98 13.31 -11.59
C THR A 429 -19.77 12.68 -12.25
N ALA A 430 -19.44 11.43 -11.91
CA ALA A 430 -18.30 10.75 -12.49
C ALA A 430 -18.60 9.29 -12.83
N TYR A 431 -17.99 8.82 -13.92
CA TYR A 431 -17.77 7.41 -14.17
C TYR A 431 -16.33 7.08 -13.81
N THR A 432 -16.12 6.79 -12.53
CA THR A 432 -14.82 6.52 -11.92
C THR A 432 -14.07 5.36 -12.59
N CYS A 433 -14.76 4.31 -13.01
CA CYS A 433 -14.17 3.18 -13.78
C CYS A 433 -13.51 3.61 -15.10
N TYR A 434 -13.90 4.76 -15.66
CA TYR A 434 -13.38 5.28 -16.92
C TYR A 434 -12.61 6.59 -16.74
N GLY A 435 -12.40 7.05 -15.51
CA GLY A 435 -11.73 8.32 -15.26
C GLY A 435 -12.48 9.51 -15.86
N THR A 436 -13.82 9.45 -15.94
CA THR A 436 -14.62 10.45 -16.67
C THR A 436 -15.43 11.31 -15.71
N LEU A 437 -15.15 12.62 -15.69
CA LEU A 437 -15.95 13.67 -15.07
C LEU A 437 -17.06 14.13 -16.03
N LEU A 438 -18.30 13.95 -15.64
CA LEU A 438 -19.47 14.50 -16.31
C LEU A 438 -19.73 15.91 -15.79
N LEU A 439 -19.42 16.90 -16.62
CA LEU A 439 -19.50 18.31 -16.27
C LEU A 439 -20.68 18.98 -17.00
N PRO A 440 -21.71 19.44 -16.27
CA PRO A 440 -22.77 20.26 -16.84
C PRO A 440 -22.27 21.66 -17.25
N GLU A 441 -22.97 22.27 -18.20
CA GLU A 441 -22.75 23.68 -18.55
C GLU A 441 -23.47 24.59 -17.54
N TYR A 442 -22.69 25.21 -16.65
CA TYR A 442 -23.20 26.19 -15.69
C TYR A 442 -23.21 27.60 -16.27
N ARG A 443 -24.14 28.42 -15.77
CA ARG A 443 -24.34 29.80 -16.23
C ARG A 443 -23.13 30.71 -16.02
N ASP A 444 -22.37 30.49 -14.95
CA ASP A 444 -21.22 31.30 -14.53
C ASP A 444 -20.21 30.49 -13.71
N LYS A 445 -19.06 31.13 -13.44
CA LYS A 445 -17.93 30.52 -12.72
C LYS A 445 -18.25 30.28 -11.25
N GLU A 446 -19.05 31.16 -10.65
CA GLU A 446 -19.44 31.11 -9.24
C GLU A 446 -20.27 29.86 -8.97
N VAL A 447 -21.27 29.59 -9.81
CA VAL A 447 -22.12 28.39 -9.75
C VAL A 447 -21.30 27.14 -9.99
N LEU A 448 -20.44 27.12 -11.02
CA LEU A 448 -19.55 25.98 -11.27
C LEU A 448 -18.69 25.67 -10.03
N ARG A 449 -18.10 26.70 -9.41
CA ARG A 449 -17.29 26.54 -8.20
C ARG A 449 -18.09 25.96 -7.03
N GLU A 450 -19.30 26.47 -6.82
CA GLU A 450 -20.18 26.03 -5.74
C GLU A 450 -20.62 24.58 -5.94
N ARG A 451 -21.12 24.24 -7.14
CA ARG A 451 -21.61 22.90 -7.50
C ARG A 451 -20.49 21.86 -7.51
N LEU A 452 -19.31 22.21 -8.06
CA LEU A 452 -18.15 21.34 -8.01
C LEU A 452 -17.69 21.12 -6.57
N GLY A 453 -17.64 22.18 -5.75
CA GLY A 453 -17.32 22.07 -4.33
C GLY A 453 -18.27 21.14 -3.58
N MET A 454 -19.59 21.28 -3.81
CA MET A 454 -20.60 20.39 -3.24
C MET A 454 -20.39 18.93 -3.65
N ALA A 455 -20.18 18.64 -4.94
CA ALA A 455 -19.98 17.28 -5.41
C ALA A 455 -18.74 16.63 -4.77
N LEU A 456 -17.63 17.36 -4.73
CA LEU A 456 -16.37 16.86 -4.16
C LEU A 456 -16.42 16.65 -2.64
N GLN A 457 -17.22 17.44 -1.92
CA GLN A 457 -17.37 17.32 -0.46
C GLN A 457 -18.31 16.19 -0.04
N ASN A 458 -19.27 15.82 -0.91
CA ASN A 458 -20.30 14.83 -0.62
C ASN A 458 -20.07 13.48 -1.31
N ALA A 459 -18.95 13.31 -2.01
CA ALA A 459 -18.59 12.05 -2.65
C ALA A 459 -18.12 11.02 -1.60
N GLN A 460 -18.99 10.09 -1.21
CA GLN A 460 -18.64 8.95 -0.36
C GLN A 460 -18.59 7.64 -1.17
N GLY A 461 -17.51 7.42 -1.94
CA GLY A 461 -17.26 6.14 -2.61
C GLY A 461 -18.37 5.66 -3.56
N PHE A 462 -18.29 4.41 -4.03
CA PHE A 462 -19.35 3.81 -4.84
C PHE A 462 -20.55 3.45 -3.96
N GLY A 463 -21.46 4.41 -3.85
CA GLY A 463 -22.77 4.24 -3.23
C GLY A 463 -23.55 5.53 -3.39
N PHE A 464 -24.58 5.51 -4.24
CA PHE A 464 -25.57 6.57 -4.23
C PHE A 464 -26.30 6.60 -2.87
N ALA A 465 -26.70 7.82 -2.49
CA ALA A 465 -27.74 8.22 -1.53
C ALA A 465 -28.48 7.13 -0.75
#